data_AF-A0A7Y0X572-F1
#
_entry.id   AF-A0A7Y0X572-F1
#
_cell.length_a   1.000
_cell.length_b   1.000
_cell.length_c   1.000
_cell.angle_alpha   90.00
_cell.angle_beta   90.00
_cell.angle_gamma   90.00
#
_symmetry.space_group_name_H-M   'P 1'
#
loop_
_entity.id
_entity.type
_entity.pdbx_description
1 polymer ?
#
loop_
_entity_poly.entity_id
_entity_poly.type
_entity_poly.pdbx_seq_one_letter_code
_entity_poly.pdbx_strand_id
1 'polypeptide(L)'
;KLAGESTYFLPFNRGTRDGGAGNDQPENGYGTEYLWQEILEPEALLKILARYMHLHVQHEEDDLGRIKKKESLIFPRYHQWNV
;
A
#
# COMPACT_ATOMS: atom_id res chain seq x y z
N LYS A 1 -11.28 0.30 6.83
CA LYS A 1 -12.06 0.67 8.04
C LYS A 1 -11.16 1.55 8.89
N LEU A 2 -11.61 2.72 9.33
CA LEU A 2 -10.88 3.52 10.30
C LEU A 2 -10.91 2.76 11.65
N ALA A 3 -9.74 2.46 12.20
CA ALA A 3 -9.55 1.66 13.41
C ALA A 3 -9.03 2.52 14.58
N GLY A 4 -9.42 3.80 14.63
CA GLY A 4 -8.91 4.75 15.63
C GLY A 4 -7.39 4.93 15.51
N GLU A 5 -6.66 4.87 16.62
CA GLU A 5 -5.19 4.99 16.66
C GLU A 5 -4.47 3.86 15.90
N SER A 6 -5.13 2.71 15.72
CA SER A 6 -4.62 1.60 14.92
C SER A 6 -4.95 1.72 13.44
N THR A 7 -5.48 2.87 12.99
CA THR A 7 -5.73 3.10 11.57
C THR A 7 -4.40 3.14 10.84
N TYR A 8 -4.14 2.11 10.06
CA TYR A 8 -3.04 2.09 9.12
C TYR A 8 -3.55 2.46 7.73
N PHE A 9 -2.97 3.51 7.15
CA PHE A 9 -3.20 3.87 5.76
C PHE A 9 -2.28 3.04 4.87
N LEU A 10 -2.75 2.71 3.68
CA LEU A 10 -1.93 2.06 2.67
C LEU A 10 -0.62 2.85 2.49
N PRO A 11 0.56 2.20 2.55
CA PRO A 11 1.86 2.86 2.46
C PRO A 11 2.19 3.19 0.99
N PHE A 12 1.24 3.84 0.32
CA PHE A 12 1.32 4.20 -1.09
C PHE A 12 1.69 5.67 -1.25
N ASN A 13 2.65 6.12 -0.43
CA ASN A 13 3.23 7.46 -0.51
C ASN A 13 4.44 7.44 -1.45
N ARG A 14 4.64 8.53 -2.20
CA ARG A 14 5.79 8.73 -3.10
C ARG A 14 7.10 8.97 -2.35
N GLY A 15 7.03 9.35 -1.08
CA GLY A 15 8.17 9.88 -0.34
C GLY A 15 8.33 11.39 -0.60
N THR A 16 9.21 12.01 0.18
CA THR A 16 9.65 13.40 -0.05
C THR A 16 10.96 13.42 -0.83
N ARG A 17 11.31 14.55 -1.45
CA ARG A 17 12.58 14.75 -2.17
C ARG A 17 13.81 14.46 -1.32
N ASP A 18 13.71 14.72 -0.03
CA ASP A 18 14.78 14.48 0.95
C ASP A 18 14.78 13.02 1.48
N GLY A 19 13.97 12.13 0.89
CA GLY A 19 13.89 10.72 1.25
C GLY A 19 13.03 10.41 2.49
N GLY A 20 12.20 11.37 2.91
CA GLY A 20 11.32 11.26 4.07
C GLY A 20 10.01 10.52 3.80
N ALA A 21 9.27 10.25 4.89
CA ALA A 21 7.94 9.67 4.83
C ALA A 21 6.89 10.71 4.38
N GLY A 22 5.84 10.26 3.69
CA GLY A 22 4.78 11.14 3.20
C GLY A 22 4.98 11.51 1.73
N ASN A 23 4.45 12.66 1.32
CA ASN A 23 4.54 13.17 -0.05
C ASN A 23 4.98 14.62 0.00
N ASP A 24 5.81 15.05 -0.94
CA ASP A 24 6.09 16.48 -1.13
C ASP A 24 4.81 17.25 -1.45
N GLN A 25 4.71 18.46 -0.90
CA GLN A 25 3.67 19.40 -1.28
C GLN A 25 4.11 20.16 -2.54
N PRO A 26 3.37 20.04 -3.66
CA PRO A 26 3.67 20.81 -4.87
C PRO A 26 3.36 22.31 -4.66
N GLU A 27 3.98 23.17 -5.47
CA GLU A 27 3.74 24.62 -5.45
C GLU A 27 2.27 24.96 -5.72
N ASN A 28 1.62 24.16 -6.57
CA ASN A 28 0.19 24.23 -6.85
C ASN A 28 -0.40 22.82 -6.71
N GLY A 29 -1.60 22.71 -6.14
CA GLY A 29 -2.31 21.42 -6.01
C GLY A 29 -2.09 20.72 -4.67
N TYR A 30 -2.16 19.40 -4.66
CA TYR A 30 -2.11 18.59 -3.43
C TYR A 30 -1.02 17.53 -3.50
N GLY A 31 -0.28 17.32 -2.41
CA GLY A 31 0.73 16.25 -2.34
C GLY A 31 0.19 14.84 -2.62
N THR A 32 -1.13 14.66 -2.51
CA THR A 32 -1.86 13.41 -2.79
C THR A 32 -2.46 13.31 -4.20
N GLU A 33 -2.25 14.30 -5.07
CA GLU A 33 -2.94 14.37 -6.37
C GLU A 33 -2.58 13.25 -7.34
N TYR A 34 -1.36 12.73 -7.22
CA TYR A 34 -0.92 11.55 -7.95
C TYR A 34 -1.82 10.33 -7.73
N LEU A 35 -2.54 10.26 -6.61
CA LEU A 35 -3.46 9.16 -6.37
C LEU A 35 -4.54 9.12 -7.45
N TRP A 36 -5.22 10.23 -7.73
CA TRP A 36 -6.28 10.23 -8.74
C TRP A 36 -5.79 10.51 -10.16
N GLN A 37 -4.65 11.21 -10.31
CA GLN A 37 -4.11 11.54 -11.64
C GLN A 37 -3.25 10.44 -12.25
N GLU A 38 -2.64 9.57 -11.44
CA GLU A 38 -1.73 8.52 -11.93
C GLU A 38 -2.19 7.12 -11.50
N ILE A 39 -2.57 6.94 -10.24
CA ILE A 39 -2.73 5.60 -9.64
C ILE A 39 -4.12 5.01 -9.84
N LEU A 40 -5.16 5.85 -9.72
CA LEU A 40 -6.55 5.45 -9.92
C LEU A 40 -6.98 5.48 -11.39
N GLU A 41 -6.08 5.87 -12.31
CA GLU A 41 -6.28 5.66 -13.73
C GLU A 41 -6.57 4.17 -13.99
N PRO A 42 -7.59 3.81 -14.81
CA PRO A 42 -8.07 2.44 -14.90
C PRO A 42 -6.99 1.42 -15.22
N GLU A 43 -6.09 1.74 -16.15
CA GLU A 43 -4.98 0.86 -16.53
C GLU A 43 -3.96 0.68 -15.40
N ALA A 44 -3.57 1.77 -14.75
CA ALA A 44 -2.62 1.76 -13.64
C ALA A 44 -3.16 0.95 -12.46
N LEU A 45 -4.41 1.18 -12.09
CA LEU A 45 -5.09 0.48 -11.02
C LEU A 45 -5.17 -1.02 -11.31
N LEU A 46 -5.61 -1.41 -12.52
CA LEU A 46 -5.70 -2.82 -12.90
C LEU A 46 -4.32 -3.50 -12.91
N LYS A 47 -3.28 -2.80 -13.34
CA LYS A 47 -1.90 -3.32 -13.30
C LYS A 47 -1.43 -3.55 -11.86
N ILE A 48 -1.73 -2.64 -10.94
CA ILE A 48 -1.44 -2.78 -9.49
C ILE A 48 -2.13 -4.02 -8.93
N LEU A 49 -3.45 -4.14 -9.16
CA LEU A 49 -4.24 -5.26 -8.65
C LEU A 49 -3.77 -6.61 -9.21
N ALA A 50 -3.47 -6.67 -10.52
CA ALA A 50 -3.17 -7.92 -11.19
C ALA A 50 -1.72 -8.40 -11.04
N ARG A 51 -0.75 -7.49 -10.89
CA ARG A 51 0.68 -7.84 -10.99
C ARG A 51 1.49 -7.57 -9.73
N TYR A 52 1.05 -6.65 -8.87
CA TYR A 52 1.90 -6.15 -7.80
C TYR A 52 1.36 -6.43 -6.40
N MET A 53 0.09 -6.83 -6.26
CA MET A 53 -0.46 -7.27 -4.98
C MET A 53 0.01 -8.68 -4.63
N HIS A 54 0.45 -8.87 -3.39
CA HIS A 54 0.92 -10.17 -2.90
C HIS A 54 0.08 -10.63 -1.70
N LEU A 55 -0.52 -11.81 -1.77
CA LEU A 55 -1.19 -12.44 -0.64
C LEU A 55 -0.17 -13.26 0.15
N HIS A 56 0.24 -12.75 1.30
CA HIS A 56 1.10 -13.46 2.22
C HIS A 56 0.27 -14.36 3.13
N VAL A 57 0.52 -15.66 3.11
CA VAL A 57 -0.20 -16.66 3.90
C VAL A 57 0.76 -17.32 4.87
N GLN A 58 0.46 -17.22 6.17
CA GLN A 58 1.21 -17.86 7.24
C GLN A 58 0.33 -18.89 7.95
N HIS A 59 0.99 -19.94 8.45
CA HIS A 59 0.38 -20.95 9.30
C HIS A 59 1.07 -20.90 10.66
N GLU A 60 0.30 -20.62 11.70
CA GLU A 60 0.79 -20.55 13.09
C GLU A 60 0.13 -21.68 13.88
N GLU A 61 0.92 -22.44 14.63
CA GLU A 61 0.40 -23.47 15.54
C GLU A 61 0.18 -22.86 16.92
N ASP A 62 -0.99 -23.07 17.52
CA ASP A 62 -1.24 -22.67 18.90
C ASP A 62 -0.75 -23.71 19.92
N ASP A 63 -0.73 -23.35 21.21
CA ASP A 63 -0.26 -24.21 22.29
C ASP A 63 -1.02 -25.55 22.42
N LEU A 64 -2.14 -25.70 21.71
CA LEU A 64 -2.98 -26.91 21.67
C LEU A 64 -2.79 -27.71 20.37
N GLY A 65 -1.80 -27.36 19.55
CA GLY A 65 -1.47 -28.03 18.30
C GLY A 65 -2.40 -27.71 17.13
N ARG A 66 -3.20 -26.64 17.22
CA ARG A 66 -4.14 -26.26 16.14
C ARG A 66 -3.46 -25.30 15.19
N ILE A 67 -3.53 -25.60 13.90
CA ILE A 67 -3.01 -24.73 12.84
C ILE A 67 -4.01 -23.62 12.55
N LYS A 68 -3.60 -22.37 12.73
CA LYS A 68 -4.32 -21.16 12.31
C LYS A 68 -3.69 -20.59 11.06
N LYS A 69 -4.53 -20.32 10.06
CA LYS A 69 -4.14 -19.64 8.83
C LYS A 69 -4.31 -18.13 9.01
N LYS A 70 -3.25 -17.38 8.77
CA LYS A 70 -3.24 -15.91 8.78
C LYS A 70 -2.90 -15.41 7.39
N GLU A 71 -3.79 -14.61 6.82
CA GLU A 71 -3.60 -14.01 5.51
C GLU A 71 -3.35 -12.51 5.66
N SER A 72 -2.39 -11.98 4.89
CA SER A 72 -2.06 -10.56 4.87
C SER A 72 -1.85 -10.12 3.44
N LEU A 73 -2.63 -9.15 2.99
CA LEU A 73 -2.51 -8.60 1.66
C LEU A 73 -1.47 -7.48 1.66
N ILE A 74 -0.37 -7.69 0.94
CA ILE A 74 0.73 -6.76 0.82
C ILE A 74 0.55 -5.95 -0.46
N PHE A 75 0.42 -4.64 -0.31
CA PHE A 75 0.39 -3.69 -1.40
C PHE A 75 1.82 -3.27 -1.79
N PRO A 76 2.08 -3.02 -3.09
CA PRO A 76 3.39 -2.54 -3.52
C PRO A 76 3.69 -1.14 -2.99
N ARG A 77 4.97 -0.80 -2.89
CA ARG A 77 5.41 0.59 -2.71
C ARG A 77 5.26 1.36 -4.03
N TYR A 78 5.06 2.68 -3.95
CA TYR A 78 4.95 3.55 -5.13
C TYR A 78 6.07 3.32 -6.15
N HIS A 79 7.33 3.27 -5.70
CA HIS A 79 8.51 3.08 -6.56
C HIS A 79 8.57 1.73 -7.30
N GLN A 80 7.84 0.69 -6.84
CA GLN A 80 7.82 -0.60 -7.54
C GLN A 80 6.93 -0.57 -8.79
N TRP A 81 6.06 0.44 -8.90
CA TRP A 81 5.15 0.60 -10.03
C TRP A 81 5.75 1.46 -11.16
N ASN A 82 6.56 2.47 -10.82
CA ASN A 82 7.16 3.44 -11.76
C ASN A 82 8.48 2.95 -12.41
N VAL A 83 8.47 1.74 -12.98
CA VAL A 83 9.61 1.14 -13.72
C VAL A 83 9.35 1.17 -15.21
#